data_AF-A0A922VGT9-F1
#
_entry.id   AF-A0A922VGT9-F1
#
_cell.length_a   1.000
_cell.length_b   1.000
_cell.length_c   1.000
_cell.angle_alpha   90.00
_cell.angle_beta   90.00
_cell.angle_gamma   90.00
#
_symmetry.space_group_name_H-M   'P 1'
#
loop_
_entity.id
_entity.type
_entity.pdbx_description
1 polymer ?
#
loop_
_entity_poly.entity_id
_entity_poly.type
_entity_poly.pdbx_seq_one_letter_code
_entity_poly.pdbx_strand_id
1 'polypeptide(L)'
;MTSLAGKPAGLHELPKTHDARVYVYSRELMELCKKYCGTGSATKRLHADLMELPPARQRLLLETYIAGDGNRYKLPSGNTRTRTITTSQTLAFQVQEIVARLGTYAGINIRKAFSEVMPDGRRISHREAYVVHFADEQSNKYVWFDAGRNCFWVPIRKVEKRPYEGLVYNLEMASAPNAYLARGFAVHNCTAPIYATDSLHVAVVEVVALPGSKVRYTTIQNWSNDVYNLVTKRAHAHANSTVEWIDANTGSRKTVKFPSIYLRGENASADIISVAVAGRGQHQDTGAKAIHLAPNTTSRIVSKSVSKDGGRATYRGHLKVSPGATGVVASVRCDALMLDDESRSDTYPYIDIQEDDTTMTHEATVGKISADQIFYLMSRGLTENEAQNLVIQGFLEVFTKELPMEYAIEFNRLVKLEMEGSLG
;
A
#
# COMPACT_ATOMS: atom_id res chain seq x y z
N MET A 1 47.31 10.75 31.95
CA MET A 1 46.62 9.60 31.33
C MET A 1 45.77 8.93 32.40
N THR A 2 44.46 9.16 32.36
CA THR A 2 43.49 8.56 33.27
C THR A 2 43.26 7.10 32.88
N SER A 3 43.48 6.15 33.80
CA SER A 3 43.23 4.73 33.56
C SER A 3 41.76 4.39 33.82
N LEU A 4 41.02 3.99 32.79
CA LEU A 4 39.64 3.53 32.96
C LEU A 4 39.53 2.05 33.42
N ALA A 5 40.58 1.23 33.27
CA ALA A 5 40.56 -0.19 33.71
C ALA A 5 41.93 -0.73 34.19
N GLY A 6 42.78 0.13 34.76
CA GLY A 6 44.09 -0.29 35.29
C GLY A 6 45.17 -0.64 34.25
N LYS A 7 44.84 -0.67 32.94
CA LYS A 7 45.83 -0.70 31.84
C LYS A 7 45.97 0.69 31.22
N PRO A 8 47.19 1.17 30.93
CA PRO A 8 47.38 2.45 30.27
C PRO A 8 46.78 2.40 28.85
N ALA A 9 46.15 3.50 28.43
CA ALA A 9 45.77 3.67 27.04
C ALA A 9 47.05 3.67 26.19
N GLY A 10 47.05 2.93 25.08
CA GLY A 10 48.20 2.83 24.19
C GLY A 10 47.97 3.65 22.93
N LEU A 11 48.97 4.40 22.48
CA LEU A 11 49.01 4.99 21.15
C LEU A 11 50.08 4.22 20.35
N HIS A 12 49.69 3.60 19.25
CA HIS A 12 50.62 2.97 18.33
C HIS A 12 50.53 3.68 16.98
N GLU A 13 51.48 4.59 16.73
CA GLU A 13 51.62 5.25 15.44
C GLU A 13 52.14 4.26 14.40
N LEU A 14 51.54 4.27 13.22
CA LEU A 14 51.91 3.48 12.06
C LEU A 14 52.43 4.44 10.98
N PRO A 15 53.69 4.89 11.07
CA PRO A 15 54.22 5.96 10.23
C PRO A 15 54.20 5.64 8.73
N LYS A 16 54.19 4.36 8.34
CA LYS A 16 54.08 3.92 6.93
C LYS A 16 52.67 4.04 6.34
N THR A 17 51.64 4.17 7.17
CA THR A 17 50.24 4.26 6.72
C THR A 17 49.56 5.57 7.10
N HIS A 18 50.29 6.49 7.76
CA HIS A 18 49.73 7.70 8.36
C HIS A 18 48.56 7.41 9.32
N ASP A 19 48.54 6.21 9.91
CA ASP A 19 47.51 5.80 10.85
C ASP A 19 48.04 5.87 12.28
N ALA A 20 47.14 6.08 13.24
CA ALA A 20 47.42 5.88 14.65
C ALA A 20 46.36 4.94 15.24
N ARG A 21 46.82 3.92 15.98
CA ARG A 21 45.92 3.04 16.74
C ARG A 21 45.90 3.46 18.19
N VAL A 22 44.73 3.89 18.64
CA VAL A 22 44.49 4.18 20.06
C VAL A 22 43.81 2.96 20.69
N TYR A 23 44.44 2.40 21.71
CA TYR A 23 43.91 1.29 22.49
C TYR A 23 43.43 1.82 23.84
N VAL A 24 42.13 1.65 24.12
CA VAL A 24 41.55 1.92 25.43
C VAL A 24 40.98 0.61 25.97
N TYR A 25 41.41 0.24 27.17
CA TYR A 25 40.91 -0.94 27.85
C TYR A 25 39.79 -0.50 28.80
N SER A 26 38.53 -0.74 28.43
CA SER A 26 37.37 -0.60 29.32
C SER A 26 36.24 -1.46 28.79
N ARG A 27 35.73 -2.36 29.63
CA ARG A 27 34.61 -3.23 29.27
C ARG A 27 33.33 -2.41 29.18
N GLU A 28 33.14 -1.47 30.09
CA GLU A 28 32.00 -0.57 30.19
C GLU A 28 31.88 0.29 28.93
N LEU A 29 32.98 0.90 28.48
CA LEU A 29 33.02 1.69 27.26
C LEU A 29 32.72 0.83 26.02
N MET A 30 33.29 -0.38 25.95
CA MET A 30 33.03 -1.30 24.85
C MET A 30 31.54 -1.69 24.78
N GLU A 31 30.94 -2.09 25.91
CA GLU A 31 29.52 -2.46 25.95
C GLU A 31 28.62 -1.28 25.62
N LEU A 32 28.96 -0.08 26.10
CA LEU A 32 28.26 1.16 25.76
C LEU A 32 28.32 1.44 24.26
N CYS A 33 29.51 1.41 23.65
CA CYS A 33 29.66 1.59 22.20
C CYS A 33 28.94 0.49 21.40
N LYS A 34 28.98 -0.77 21.84
CA LYS A 34 28.26 -1.85 21.15
C LYS A 34 26.75 -1.65 21.19
N LYS A 35 26.20 -1.31 22.36
CA LYS A 35 24.76 -1.06 22.55
C LYS A 35 24.31 0.13 21.69
N TYR A 36 25.02 1.25 21.80
CA TYR A 36 24.58 2.53 21.23
C TYR A 36 25.03 2.78 19.79
N CYS A 37 26.18 2.22 19.39
CA CYS A 37 26.84 2.51 18.12
C CYS A 37 26.96 1.31 17.16
N GLY A 38 26.80 0.07 17.66
CA GLY A 38 27.03 -1.17 16.90
C GLY A 38 28.52 -1.57 16.79
N THR A 39 28.83 -2.53 15.93
CA THR A 39 30.19 -3.12 15.78
C THR A 39 30.71 -3.01 14.35
N GLY A 40 31.78 -2.25 14.12
CA GLY A 40 32.40 -2.13 12.79
C GLY A 40 31.79 -1.01 11.93
N SER A 41 32.51 -0.61 10.87
CA SER A 41 32.20 0.61 10.11
C SER A 41 30.93 0.53 9.26
N ALA A 42 30.61 -0.65 8.70
CA ALA A 42 29.46 -0.84 7.82
C ALA A 42 28.13 -0.96 8.56
N THR A 43 28.16 -1.34 9.84
CA THR A 43 26.97 -1.54 10.68
C THR A 43 26.87 -0.52 11.81
N LYS A 44 27.66 0.58 11.73
CA LYS A 44 27.51 1.73 12.65
C LYS A 44 26.05 2.19 12.62
N ARG A 45 25.47 2.48 13.77
CA ARG A 45 24.10 3.02 13.90
C ARG A 45 24.02 3.84 15.18
N LEU A 46 23.04 4.70 15.32
CA LEU A 46 22.64 5.28 16.59
C LEU A 46 21.46 4.48 17.13
N HIS A 47 21.52 4.05 18.39
CA HIS A 47 20.38 3.41 19.05
C HIS A 47 19.19 4.37 19.17
N ALA A 48 17.98 3.82 19.30
CA ALA A 48 16.74 4.59 19.45
C ALA A 48 16.83 5.66 20.56
N ASP A 49 17.32 5.29 21.75
CA ASP A 49 17.55 6.24 22.85
C ASP A 49 18.37 7.49 22.45
N LEU A 50 19.36 7.36 21.54
CA LEU A 50 20.13 8.51 21.05
C LEU A 50 19.36 9.31 20.01
N MET A 51 18.61 8.61 19.15
CA MET A 51 17.73 9.23 18.17
C MET A 51 16.55 9.95 18.81
N GLU A 52 16.14 9.59 20.02
CA GLU A 52 14.99 10.19 20.73
C GLU A 52 15.40 11.31 21.70
N LEU A 53 16.71 11.60 21.82
CA LEU A 53 17.19 12.70 22.65
C LEU A 53 16.57 14.05 22.23
N PRO A 54 16.39 14.98 23.19
CA PRO A 54 15.97 16.34 22.86
C PRO A 54 16.92 17.02 21.86
N PRO A 55 16.45 17.97 21.03
CA PRO A 55 17.25 18.62 19.99
C PRO A 55 18.59 19.18 20.48
N ALA A 56 18.63 19.77 21.69
CA ALA A 56 19.87 20.27 22.28
C ALA A 56 20.94 19.19 22.48
N ARG A 57 20.55 17.97 22.86
CA ARG A 57 21.46 16.84 23.04
C ARG A 57 21.81 16.17 21.71
N GLN A 58 20.88 16.12 20.76
CA GLN A 58 21.16 15.68 19.39
C GLN A 58 22.18 16.58 18.69
N ARG A 59 22.11 17.90 18.92
CA ARG A 59 23.10 18.87 18.44
C ARG A 59 24.50 18.54 18.95
N LEU A 60 24.64 18.30 20.25
CA LEU A 60 25.92 17.91 20.85
C LEU A 60 26.47 16.61 20.27
N LEU A 61 25.61 15.60 20.09
CA LEU A 61 25.98 14.33 19.46
C LEU A 61 26.49 14.54 18.03
N LEU A 62 25.77 15.34 17.24
CA LEU A 62 26.12 15.66 15.87
C LEU A 62 27.44 16.44 15.79
N GLU A 63 27.64 17.46 16.62
CA GLU A 63 28.88 18.25 16.67
C GLU A 63 30.08 17.39 17.03
N THR A 64 29.92 16.49 18.01
CA THR A 64 30.97 15.54 18.40
C THR A 64 31.30 14.57 17.27
N TYR A 65 30.27 14.08 16.56
CA TYR A 65 30.47 13.22 15.40
C TYR A 65 31.17 13.94 14.25
N ILE A 66 30.82 15.21 13.97
CA ILE A 66 31.47 16.03 12.94
C ILE A 66 32.92 16.32 13.31
N ALA A 67 33.22 16.55 14.59
CA ALA A 67 34.59 16.79 15.05
C ALA A 67 35.49 15.56 14.88
N GLY A 68 34.92 14.34 14.97
CA GLY A 68 35.65 13.09 14.79
C GLY A 68 35.74 12.62 13.33
N ASP A 69 34.59 12.46 12.67
CA ASP A 69 34.45 11.81 11.35
C ASP A 69 34.01 12.80 10.23
N GLY A 70 33.94 14.10 10.53
CA GLY A 70 33.47 15.14 9.62
C GLY A 70 34.55 16.11 9.13
N ASN A 71 34.14 16.98 8.22
CA ASN A 71 34.97 18.07 7.70
C ASN A 71 34.11 19.31 7.42
N ARG A 72 34.56 20.48 7.86
CA ARG A 72 34.00 21.79 7.49
C ARG A 72 34.91 22.49 6.51
N TYR A 73 34.37 22.93 5.38
CA TYR A 73 35.14 23.55 4.30
C TYR A 73 34.37 24.71 3.68
N LYS A 74 35.12 25.71 3.18
CA LYS A 74 34.54 26.86 2.48
C LYS A 74 34.50 26.60 0.98
N LEU A 75 33.38 26.91 0.35
CA LEU A 75 33.26 26.93 -1.10
C LEU A 75 33.90 28.20 -1.69
N PRO A 76 34.27 28.21 -2.98
CA PRO A 76 34.72 29.42 -3.66
C PRO A 76 33.71 30.58 -3.58
N SER A 77 32.42 30.28 -3.42
CA SER A 77 31.34 31.25 -3.20
C SER A 77 31.30 31.86 -1.78
N GLY A 78 32.22 31.49 -0.89
CA GLY A 78 32.28 31.96 0.49
C GLY A 78 31.46 31.13 1.49
N ASN A 79 30.50 30.34 1.02
CA ASN A 79 29.63 29.53 1.88
C ASN A 79 30.38 28.40 2.59
N THR A 80 30.16 28.26 3.90
CA THR A 80 30.68 27.14 4.69
C THR A 80 29.78 25.92 4.53
N ARG A 81 30.39 24.75 4.28
CA ARG A 81 29.71 23.47 4.22
C ARG A 81 30.32 22.47 5.18
N THR A 82 29.46 21.63 5.72
CA THR A 82 29.83 20.50 6.56
C THR A 82 29.56 19.20 5.78
N ARG A 83 30.51 18.28 5.81
CA ARG A 83 30.33 16.92 5.29
C ARG A 83 30.79 15.87 6.28
N THR A 84 30.12 14.73 6.32
CA THR A 84 30.57 13.52 7.02
C THR A 84 30.54 12.36 6.03
N ILE A 85 31.39 11.35 6.24
CA ILE A 85 31.45 10.15 5.39
C ILE A 85 31.34 8.89 6.25
N THR A 86 30.50 7.95 5.82
CA THR A 86 30.36 6.66 6.50
C THR A 86 30.07 5.55 5.50
N THR A 87 30.54 4.34 5.78
CA THR A 87 30.18 3.14 5.03
C THR A 87 28.86 2.51 5.52
N SER A 88 28.30 3.01 6.62
CA SER A 88 26.99 2.57 7.11
C SER A 88 25.88 3.42 6.53
N GLN A 89 25.01 2.78 5.76
CA GLN A 89 23.80 3.41 5.23
C GLN A 89 22.88 3.89 6.36
N THR A 90 22.71 3.07 7.40
CA THR A 90 21.85 3.39 8.56
C THR A 90 22.33 4.66 9.26
N LEU A 91 23.63 4.76 9.55
CA LEU A 91 24.17 5.94 10.21
C LEU A 91 24.03 7.19 9.32
N ALA A 92 24.25 7.07 8.00
CA ALA A 92 24.11 8.20 7.09
C ALA A 92 22.69 8.79 7.12
N PHE A 93 21.67 7.93 7.10
CA PHE A 93 20.27 8.36 7.20
C PHE A 93 19.95 8.96 8.57
N GLN A 94 20.46 8.38 9.66
CA GLN A 94 20.25 8.90 11.01
C GLN A 94 20.90 10.29 11.21
N VAL A 95 22.08 10.51 10.64
CA VAL A 95 22.72 11.83 10.63
C VAL A 95 21.88 12.82 9.82
N GLN A 96 21.39 12.43 8.64
CA GLN A 96 20.49 13.29 7.84
C GLN A 96 19.23 13.67 8.63
N GLU A 97 18.62 12.71 9.34
CA GLU A 97 17.42 12.91 10.15
C GLU A 97 17.68 13.86 11.32
N ILE A 98 18.79 13.69 12.06
CA ILE A 98 19.18 14.60 13.14
C ILE A 98 19.39 16.02 12.60
N VAL A 99 20.10 16.17 11.47
CA VAL A 99 20.34 17.48 10.85
C VAL A 99 19.03 18.15 10.44
N ALA A 100 18.07 17.38 9.89
CA ALA A 100 16.73 17.86 9.55
C ALA A 100 15.94 18.32 10.78
N ARG A 101 15.97 17.56 11.88
CA ARG A 101 15.33 17.92 13.16
C ARG A 101 15.90 19.20 13.77
N LEU A 102 17.17 19.51 13.47
CA LEU A 102 17.84 20.74 13.89
C LEU A 102 17.55 21.94 12.96
N GLY A 103 16.68 21.78 11.96
CA GLY A 103 16.26 22.85 11.05
C GLY A 103 17.14 23.01 9.82
N THR A 104 18.03 22.05 9.53
CA THR A 104 18.93 22.11 8.37
C THR A 104 18.68 20.93 7.44
N TYR A 105 18.57 21.19 6.14
CA TYR A 105 18.47 20.10 5.17
C TYR A 105 19.84 19.51 4.83
N ALA A 106 19.97 18.19 4.96
CA ALA A 106 21.15 17.45 4.54
C ALA A 106 20.88 16.57 3.31
N GLY A 107 21.80 16.61 2.34
CA GLY A 107 21.82 15.70 1.21
C GLY A 107 22.75 14.52 1.45
N ILE A 108 22.48 13.38 0.81
CA ILE A 108 23.38 12.21 0.81
C ILE A 108 23.82 11.93 -0.62
N ASN A 109 25.14 11.93 -0.84
CA ASN A 109 25.73 11.46 -2.09
C ASN A 109 26.32 10.07 -1.87
N ILE A 110 26.04 9.15 -2.79
CA ILE A 110 26.61 7.80 -2.75
C ILE A 110 27.89 7.80 -3.57
N ARG A 111 29.03 7.55 -2.92
CA ARG A 111 30.30 7.27 -3.58
C ARG A 111 30.37 5.76 -3.82
N LYS A 112 30.26 5.35 -5.09
CA LYS A 112 30.37 3.93 -5.48
C LYS A 112 31.74 3.38 -5.10
N ALA A 113 31.78 2.08 -4.81
CA ALA A 113 33.02 1.35 -4.57
C ALA A 113 33.98 1.48 -5.76
N PHE A 114 35.27 1.67 -5.48
CA PHE A 114 36.31 1.76 -6.50
C PHE A 114 37.65 1.27 -5.92
N SER A 115 38.60 0.95 -6.80
CA SER A 115 39.98 0.65 -6.39
C SER A 115 40.91 1.72 -6.97
N GLU A 116 41.94 2.08 -6.22
CA GLU A 116 43.01 2.94 -6.71
C GLU A 116 44.38 2.36 -6.33
N VAL A 117 45.41 2.76 -7.07
CA VAL A 117 46.79 2.40 -6.80
C VAL A 117 47.52 3.66 -6.34
N MET A 118 48.09 3.61 -5.14
CA MET A 118 48.86 4.69 -4.56
C MET A 118 50.19 4.88 -5.31
N PRO A 119 50.82 6.06 -5.22
CA PRO A 119 52.13 6.31 -5.85
C PRO A 119 53.24 5.33 -5.43
N ASP A 120 53.09 4.67 -4.28
CA ASP A 120 54.00 3.63 -3.78
C ASP A 120 53.62 2.20 -4.22
N GLY A 121 52.69 2.06 -5.17
CA GLY A 121 52.26 0.79 -5.74
C GLY A 121 51.22 0.03 -4.92
N ARG A 122 50.81 0.53 -3.74
CA ARG A 122 49.78 -0.13 -2.92
C ARG A 122 48.41 0.01 -3.56
N ARG A 123 47.68 -1.10 -3.70
CA ARG A 123 46.28 -1.10 -4.14
C ARG A 123 45.33 -0.91 -2.95
N ILE A 124 44.52 0.13 -2.98
CA ILE A 124 43.50 0.43 -1.97
C ILE A 124 42.12 0.17 -2.57
N SER A 125 41.32 -0.66 -1.88
CA SER A 125 39.93 -0.91 -2.24
C SER A 125 39.01 -0.10 -1.36
N HIS A 126 38.25 0.79 -1.97
CA HIS A 126 37.25 1.62 -1.30
C HIS A 126 35.88 0.95 -1.38
N ARG A 127 35.20 0.86 -0.25
CA ARG A 127 33.80 0.41 -0.20
C ARG A 127 32.87 1.52 -0.65
N GLU A 128 31.63 1.16 -0.95
CA GLU A 128 30.58 2.15 -1.11
C GLU A 128 30.47 2.98 0.18
N ALA A 129 30.38 4.29 0.03
CA ALA A 129 30.33 5.23 1.14
C ALA A 129 29.26 6.29 0.90
N TYR A 130 28.64 6.71 2.00
CA TYR A 130 27.58 7.70 2.04
C TYR A 130 28.16 9.01 2.56
N VAL A 131 28.10 10.05 1.72
CA VAL A 131 28.59 11.39 2.04
C VAL A 131 27.40 12.28 2.38
N VAL A 132 27.19 12.50 3.67
CA VAL A 132 26.15 13.42 4.16
C VAL A 132 26.72 14.83 4.11
N HIS A 133 26.04 15.75 3.44
CA HIS A 133 26.49 17.13 3.27
C HIS A 133 25.35 18.12 3.53
N PHE A 134 25.67 19.19 4.23
CA PHE A 134 24.73 20.26 4.55
C PHE A 134 25.48 21.59 4.70
N ALA A 135 24.74 22.68 4.65
CA ALA A 135 25.27 24.02 4.85
C ALA A 135 24.72 24.58 6.16
N ASP A 136 25.56 25.27 6.92
CA ASP A 136 25.16 25.88 8.19
C ASP A 136 24.14 27.04 7.93
N GLU A 137 24.18 27.63 6.73
CA GLU A 137 23.22 28.62 6.23
C GLU A 137 22.52 28.09 4.96
N GLN A 138 21.21 28.34 4.86
CA GLN A 138 20.33 27.71 3.87
C GLN A 138 20.56 28.30 2.47
N SER A 139 21.51 27.72 1.71
CA SER A 139 21.90 28.23 0.38
C SER A 139 21.34 27.43 -0.81
N ASN A 140 20.39 26.53 -0.60
CA ASN A 140 19.93 25.62 -1.65
C ASN A 140 18.63 26.11 -2.31
N LYS A 141 18.75 26.69 -3.51
CA LYS A 141 17.62 27.21 -4.31
C LYS A 141 16.50 26.20 -4.62
N TYR A 142 16.73 24.91 -4.37
CA TYR A 142 15.79 23.83 -4.66
C TYR A 142 15.21 23.16 -3.41
N VAL A 143 15.51 23.67 -2.22
CA VAL A 143 14.96 23.14 -0.97
C VAL A 143 14.24 24.27 -0.26
N TRP A 144 12.96 24.09 -0.01
CA TRP A 144 12.13 25.10 0.67
C TRP A 144 11.78 24.58 2.05
N PHE A 145 12.10 25.36 3.08
CA PHE A 145 11.66 25.06 4.44
C PHE A 145 10.30 25.72 4.70
N ASP A 146 9.33 24.91 5.05
CA ASP A 146 8.01 25.35 5.50
C ASP A 146 8.01 25.38 7.03
N ALA A 147 8.18 26.59 7.58
CA ALA A 147 8.21 26.79 9.02
C ALA A 147 6.86 26.48 9.69
N GLY A 148 5.74 26.66 8.99
CA GLY A 148 4.40 26.39 9.51
C GLY A 148 4.11 24.90 9.65
N ARG A 149 4.71 24.07 8.78
CA ARG A 149 4.59 22.60 8.81
C ARG A 149 5.81 21.89 9.38
N ASN A 150 6.87 22.63 9.71
CA ASN A 150 8.17 22.12 10.15
C ASN A 150 8.72 21.02 9.22
N CYS A 151 8.69 21.27 7.90
CA CYS A 151 9.12 20.29 6.90
C CYS A 151 9.93 20.93 5.77
N PHE A 152 10.64 20.09 5.01
CA PHE A 152 11.38 20.52 3.83
C PHE A 152 10.69 19.99 2.57
N TRP A 153 10.40 20.89 1.63
CA TRP A 153 9.99 20.55 0.28
C TRP A 153 11.23 20.37 -0.60
N VAL A 154 11.34 19.19 -1.21
CA VAL A 154 12.48 18.82 -2.07
C VAL A 154 11.94 18.22 -3.36
N PRO A 155 12.38 18.69 -4.54
CA PRO A 155 11.93 18.14 -5.81
C PRO A 155 12.50 16.74 -6.00
N ILE A 156 11.65 15.84 -6.51
CA ILE A 156 12.07 14.50 -6.94
C ILE A 156 13.01 14.66 -8.14
N ARG A 157 14.28 14.26 -7.99
CA ARG A 157 15.29 14.38 -9.05
C ARG A 157 15.28 13.22 -10.03
N LYS A 158 14.94 12.02 -9.56
CA LYS A 158 14.95 10.78 -10.36
C LYS A 158 14.04 9.76 -9.69
N VAL A 159 13.30 9.01 -10.51
CA VAL A 159 12.56 7.82 -10.11
C VAL A 159 13.19 6.62 -10.82
N GLU A 160 13.53 5.57 -10.07
CA GLU A 160 14.12 4.33 -10.61
C GLU A 160 13.27 3.14 -10.19
N LYS A 161 13.01 2.21 -11.10
CA LYS A 161 12.40 0.90 -10.79
C LYS A 161 13.51 -0.06 -10.35
N ARG A 162 13.28 -0.82 -9.29
CA ARG A 162 14.21 -1.86 -8.82
C ARG A 162 13.42 -3.15 -8.55
N PRO A 163 13.99 -4.33 -8.90
CA PRO A 163 13.42 -5.60 -8.45
C PRO A 163 13.35 -5.61 -6.92
N TYR A 164 12.23 -6.07 -6.37
CA TYR A 164 12.04 -6.25 -4.93
C TYR A 164 11.55 -7.67 -4.67
N GLU A 165 12.25 -8.37 -3.77
CA GLU A 165 11.87 -9.68 -3.27
C GLU A 165 11.80 -9.58 -1.75
N GLY A 166 10.60 -9.74 -1.21
CA GLY A 166 10.33 -9.58 0.21
C GLY A 166 8.84 -9.38 0.49
N LEU A 167 8.48 -9.35 1.77
CA LEU A 167 7.11 -9.06 2.18
C LEU A 167 6.79 -7.58 1.89
N VAL A 168 5.62 -7.36 1.30
CA VAL A 168 5.03 -6.03 1.14
C VAL A 168 3.90 -5.93 2.16
N TYR A 169 4.02 -5.00 3.10
CA TYR A 169 3.00 -4.76 4.10
C TYR A 169 2.12 -3.61 3.63
N ASN A 170 0.81 -3.84 3.59
CA ASN A 170 -0.15 -2.74 3.49
C ASN A 170 -0.20 -2.06 4.87
N LEU A 171 0.25 -0.81 4.94
CA LEU A 171 0.24 -0.01 6.16
C LEU A 171 -0.99 0.88 6.15
N GLU A 172 -1.93 0.69 7.06
CA GLU A 172 -3.06 1.61 7.25
C GLU A 172 -2.80 2.44 8.51
N MET A 173 -3.09 3.75 8.45
CA MET A 173 -2.99 4.62 9.62
C MET A 173 -4.42 4.85 10.12
N ALA A 174 -4.59 4.95 11.44
CA ALA A 174 -5.90 5.16 12.07
C ALA A 174 -6.59 6.50 11.68
N SER A 175 -5.91 7.37 10.92
CA SER A 175 -6.41 8.67 10.49
C SER A 175 -6.06 8.96 9.03
N ALA A 176 -7.03 9.53 8.29
CA ALA A 176 -6.79 10.10 6.97
C ALA A 176 -5.68 11.16 7.02
N PRO A 177 -4.81 11.28 6.00
CA PRO A 177 -4.90 10.67 4.66
C PRO A 177 -4.03 9.41 4.48
N ASN A 178 -3.90 8.54 5.48
CA ASN A 178 -3.02 7.36 5.40
C ASN A 178 -1.56 7.72 5.05
N ALA A 179 -1.08 8.83 5.63
CA ALA A 179 0.29 9.28 5.49
C ALA A 179 1.14 8.78 6.66
N TYR A 180 2.32 8.24 6.36
CA TYR A 180 3.31 7.81 7.33
C TYR A 180 4.70 8.32 6.97
N LEU A 181 5.58 8.38 7.95
CA LEU A 181 6.98 8.74 7.73
C LEU A 181 7.79 7.48 7.40
N ALA A 182 8.29 7.39 6.17
CA ALA A 182 9.26 6.38 5.78
C ALA A 182 10.63 7.04 5.65
N ARG A 183 11.53 6.78 6.62
CA ARG A 183 12.91 7.31 6.63
C ARG A 183 12.97 8.84 6.49
N GLY A 184 12.10 9.55 7.20
CA GLY A 184 12.05 11.03 7.20
C GLY A 184 11.29 11.65 6.02
N PHE A 185 10.74 10.84 5.11
CA PHE A 185 9.86 11.31 4.03
C PHE A 185 8.41 11.03 4.39
N ALA A 186 7.54 12.04 4.25
CA ALA A 186 6.10 11.83 4.29
C ALA A 186 5.68 11.06 3.03
N VAL A 187 5.17 9.85 3.23
CA VAL A 187 4.64 8.98 2.19
C VAL A 187 3.15 8.85 2.43
N HIS A 188 2.34 9.15 1.42
CA HIS A 188 0.91 8.82 1.45
C HIS A 188 0.71 7.51 0.68
N ASN A 189 -0.10 6.61 1.22
CA ASN A 189 -0.60 5.52 0.39
C ASN A 189 -1.45 6.12 -0.72
N CYS A 190 -1.12 5.79 -1.95
CA CYS A 190 -1.96 6.08 -3.10
C CYS A 190 -2.36 4.75 -3.74
N THR A 191 -3.67 4.61 -3.94
CA THR A 191 -4.28 3.70 -4.91
C THR A 191 -3.54 3.86 -6.25
N ALA A 192 -3.21 2.74 -6.89
CA ALA A 192 -2.17 2.63 -7.90
C ALA A 192 -2.24 3.74 -8.98
N PRO A 193 -1.14 4.48 -9.25
CA PRO A 193 -1.11 5.46 -10.34
C PRO A 193 -1.26 4.75 -11.69
N ILE A 194 -1.85 5.46 -12.66
CA ILE A 194 -1.94 5.07 -14.07
C ILE A 194 -0.53 4.74 -14.59
N TYR A 195 -0.26 3.48 -14.92
CA TYR A 195 1.04 3.06 -15.41
C TYR A 195 1.06 3.15 -16.95
N ALA A 196 2.18 3.60 -17.50
CA ALA A 196 2.39 3.69 -18.95
C ALA A 196 2.59 2.30 -19.64
N THR A 197 2.53 1.21 -18.88
CA THR A 197 2.70 -0.17 -19.38
C THR A 197 1.63 -1.06 -18.76
N ASP A 198 0.96 -1.87 -19.60
CA ASP A 198 -0.01 -2.87 -19.17
C ASP A 198 0.55 -3.68 -17.98
N SER A 199 -0.22 -3.78 -16.90
CA SER A 199 0.18 -4.43 -15.66
C SER A 199 -0.75 -5.61 -15.35
N LEU A 200 -0.20 -6.71 -14.83
CA LEU A 200 -0.97 -7.91 -14.51
C LEU A 200 -1.01 -8.11 -12.99
N HIS A 201 -2.21 -8.12 -12.42
CA HIS A 201 -2.46 -8.51 -11.04
C HIS A 201 -3.05 -9.93 -11.03
N VAL A 202 -2.32 -10.88 -10.44
CA VAL A 202 -2.81 -12.24 -10.21
C VAL A 202 -2.82 -12.52 -8.72
N ALA A 203 -4.00 -12.69 -8.14
CA ALA A 203 -4.16 -13.03 -6.73
C ALA A 203 -4.87 -14.36 -6.55
N VAL A 204 -4.40 -15.14 -5.57
CA VAL A 204 -5.03 -16.37 -5.11
C VAL A 204 -5.35 -16.19 -3.63
N VAL A 205 -6.60 -16.39 -3.27
CA VAL A 205 -7.08 -16.30 -1.88
C VAL A 205 -7.79 -17.60 -1.53
N GLU A 206 -7.36 -18.22 -0.44
CA GLU A 206 -8.02 -19.39 0.14
C GLU A 206 -8.46 -19.09 1.57
N VAL A 207 -9.72 -19.39 1.86
CA VAL A 207 -10.33 -19.22 3.18
C VAL A 207 -10.90 -20.57 3.63
N VAL A 208 -10.63 -20.95 4.87
CA VAL A 208 -11.19 -22.17 5.48
C VAL A 208 -11.92 -21.77 6.75
N ALA A 209 -13.24 -21.75 6.71
CA ALA A 209 -14.10 -21.46 7.85
C ALA A 209 -14.40 -22.77 8.58
N LEU A 210 -13.79 -22.95 9.75
CA LEU A 210 -13.95 -24.11 10.63
C LEU A 210 -15.38 -24.16 11.23
N PRO A 211 -15.79 -25.30 11.82
CA PRO A 211 -17.12 -25.43 12.38
C PRO A 211 -17.49 -24.31 13.37
N GLY A 212 -18.70 -23.75 13.23
CA GLY A 212 -19.20 -22.66 14.06
C GLY A 212 -18.54 -21.29 13.85
N SER A 213 -17.62 -21.16 12.89
CA SER A 213 -16.93 -19.89 12.62
C SER A 213 -17.69 -18.99 11.65
N LYS A 214 -17.45 -17.67 11.77
CA LYS A 214 -17.91 -16.67 10.80
C LYS A 214 -16.71 -15.94 10.23
N VAL A 215 -16.58 -15.90 8.91
CA VAL A 215 -15.51 -15.21 8.21
C VAL A 215 -16.11 -14.25 7.19
N ARG A 216 -15.83 -12.95 7.36
CA ARG A 216 -16.15 -11.91 6.38
C ARG A 216 -14.87 -11.44 5.71
N TYR A 217 -14.84 -11.46 4.39
CA TYR A 217 -13.73 -10.97 3.60
C TYR A 217 -14.22 -9.87 2.66
N THR A 218 -13.82 -8.64 2.98
CA THR A 218 -14.16 -7.45 2.20
C THR A 218 -13.04 -7.10 1.21
N THR A 219 -13.37 -6.66 0.01
CA THR A 219 -12.41 -6.22 -0.99
C THR A 219 -12.93 -5.01 -1.73
N ILE A 220 -12.22 -3.89 -1.64
CA ILE A 220 -12.49 -2.70 -2.43
C ILE A 220 -11.28 -2.51 -3.34
N GLN A 221 -11.49 -2.65 -4.64
CA GLN A 221 -10.44 -2.52 -5.64
C GLN A 221 -10.73 -1.32 -6.52
N ASN A 222 -9.71 -0.47 -6.69
CA ASN A 222 -9.68 0.58 -7.71
C ASN A 222 -8.34 0.54 -8.44
N TRP A 223 -8.32 -0.05 -9.62
CA TRP A 223 -7.10 -0.21 -10.42
C TRP A 223 -6.99 0.84 -11.51
N SER A 224 -5.79 1.10 -12.02
CA SER A 224 -5.65 1.85 -13.27
C SER A 224 -6.21 1.05 -14.47
N ASN A 225 -6.63 1.75 -15.52
CA ASN A 225 -7.27 1.16 -16.71
C ASN A 225 -6.34 0.29 -17.56
N ASP A 226 -5.06 0.25 -17.21
CA ASP A 226 -3.97 -0.53 -17.79
C ASP A 226 -3.73 -1.85 -17.04
N VAL A 227 -4.49 -2.13 -15.97
CA VAL A 227 -4.35 -3.38 -15.19
C VAL A 227 -5.28 -4.48 -15.69
N TYR A 228 -4.75 -5.68 -15.85
CA TYR A 228 -5.51 -6.94 -15.93
C TYR A 228 -5.59 -7.56 -14.53
N ASN A 229 -6.80 -7.74 -14.02
CA ASN A 229 -7.07 -8.22 -12.67
C ASN A 229 -7.64 -9.64 -12.73
N LEU A 230 -6.79 -10.65 -12.56
CA LEU A 230 -7.15 -12.06 -12.66
C LEU A 230 -7.08 -12.69 -11.27
N VAL A 231 -8.23 -12.90 -10.64
CA VAL A 231 -8.28 -13.28 -9.23
C VAL A 231 -9.05 -14.57 -9.03
N THR A 232 -8.42 -15.51 -8.34
CA THR A 232 -9.07 -16.75 -7.89
C THR A 232 -9.26 -16.68 -6.38
N LYS A 233 -10.51 -16.60 -5.93
CA LYS A 233 -10.86 -16.69 -4.50
C LYS A 233 -11.70 -17.92 -4.22
N ARG A 234 -11.35 -18.65 -3.18
CA ARG A 234 -12.05 -19.86 -2.77
C ARG A 234 -12.21 -19.90 -1.26
N ALA A 235 -13.41 -20.26 -0.82
CA ALA A 235 -13.68 -20.56 0.57
C ALA A 235 -14.24 -21.97 0.73
N HIS A 236 -13.91 -22.58 1.87
CA HIS A 236 -14.47 -23.83 2.36
C HIS A 236 -15.23 -23.53 3.66
N ALA A 237 -16.54 -23.71 3.65
CA ALA A 237 -17.40 -23.51 4.81
C ALA A 237 -17.76 -24.87 5.42
N HIS A 238 -17.31 -25.12 6.65
CA HIS A 238 -17.63 -26.32 7.43
C HIS A 238 -18.92 -26.15 8.25
N ALA A 239 -19.26 -27.15 9.06
CA ALA A 239 -20.57 -27.24 9.70
C ALA A 239 -20.91 -26.01 10.56
N ASN A 240 -22.12 -25.47 10.42
CA ASN A 240 -22.57 -24.27 11.12
C ASN A 240 -21.65 -23.03 10.92
N SER A 241 -20.88 -22.98 9.84
CA SER A 241 -20.02 -21.83 9.54
C SER A 241 -20.66 -20.88 8.53
N THR A 242 -20.24 -19.62 8.57
CA THR A 242 -20.69 -18.59 7.62
C THR A 242 -19.50 -17.97 6.92
N VAL A 243 -19.55 -17.89 5.60
CA VAL A 243 -18.55 -17.16 4.80
C VAL A 243 -19.23 -16.06 4.02
N GLU A 244 -18.68 -14.85 4.12
CA GLU A 244 -19.19 -13.66 3.47
C GLU A 244 -18.10 -13.07 2.56
N TRP A 245 -18.37 -12.98 1.25
CA TRP A 245 -17.57 -12.25 0.28
C TRP A 245 -18.25 -10.92 -0.02
N ILE A 246 -17.62 -9.81 0.38
CA ILE A 246 -18.13 -8.45 0.11
C ILE A 246 -17.12 -7.77 -0.81
N ASP A 247 -17.43 -7.63 -2.10
CA ASP A 247 -16.48 -7.07 -3.05
C ASP A 247 -17.00 -5.95 -3.94
N ALA A 248 -16.14 -4.95 -4.17
CA ALA A 248 -16.34 -3.86 -5.11
C ALA A 248 -15.18 -3.83 -6.11
N ASN A 249 -15.53 -3.79 -7.38
CA ASN A 249 -14.62 -3.80 -8.52
C ASN A 249 -14.77 -2.49 -9.30
N THR A 250 -13.77 -1.61 -9.20
CA THR A 250 -13.65 -0.40 -10.02
C THR A 250 -12.29 -0.35 -10.68
N GLY A 251 -12.17 0.39 -11.78
CA GLY A 251 -10.92 0.44 -12.54
C GLY A 251 -10.61 -0.85 -13.32
N SER A 252 -9.35 -1.03 -13.71
CA SER A 252 -8.83 -2.15 -14.53
C SER A 252 -9.32 -2.17 -15.97
N ARG A 253 -8.46 -2.57 -16.90
CA ARG A 253 -8.87 -2.85 -18.29
C ARG A 253 -9.86 -4.02 -18.32
N LYS A 254 -9.50 -5.07 -17.58
CA LYS A 254 -10.25 -6.31 -17.55
C LYS A 254 -10.12 -6.97 -16.19
N THR A 255 -11.24 -7.18 -15.52
CA THR A 255 -11.32 -8.04 -14.34
C THR A 255 -11.93 -9.37 -14.73
N VAL A 256 -11.31 -10.46 -14.26
CA VAL A 256 -11.86 -11.81 -14.31
C VAL A 256 -11.79 -12.39 -12.91
N LYS A 257 -12.94 -12.47 -12.23
CA LYS A 257 -13.01 -12.88 -10.83
C LYS A 257 -14.31 -13.59 -10.51
N PHE A 258 -14.20 -14.79 -9.93
CA PHE A 258 -15.34 -15.62 -9.56
C PHE A 258 -15.16 -16.20 -8.14
N PRO A 259 -15.36 -15.41 -7.07
CA PRO A 259 -15.25 -15.89 -5.71
C PRO A 259 -16.20 -17.06 -5.50
N SER A 260 -15.66 -18.13 -4.93
CA SER A 260 -16.38 -19.40 -4.78
C SER A 260 -16.48 -19.77 -3.31
N ILE A 261 -17.66 -20.20 -2.86
CA ILE A 261 -17.86 -20.81 -1.54
C ILE A 261 -18.31 -22.25 -1.74
N TYR A 262 -17.54 -23.18 -1.18
CA TYR A 262 -17.87 -24.59 -1.10
C TYR A 262 -18.47 -24.87 0.29
N LEU A 263 -19.78 -25.07 0.33
CA LEU A 263 -20.57 -25.35 1.54
C LEU A 263 -20.47 -26.84 1.85
N ARG A 264 -19.47 -27.21 2.65
CA ARG A 264 -19.03 -28.59 2.91
C ARG A 264 -19.59 -29.21 4.18
N GLY A 265 -20.09 -28.41 5.10
CA GLY A 265 -20.70 -28.89 6.33
C GLY A 265 -22.18 -28.56 6.40
N GLU A 266 -22.89 -29.35 7.19
CA GLU A 266 -24.32 -29.12 7.46
C GLU A 266 -24.54 -27.72 8.06
N ASN A 267 -25.64 -27.07 7.70
CA ASN A 267 -26.00 -25.73 8.15
C ASN A 267 -24.97 -24.63 7.80
N ALA A 268 -24.05 -24.89 6.86
CA ALA A 268 -23.14 -23.85 6.38
C ALA A 268 -23.91 -22.79 5.58
N SER A 269 -23.44 -21.54 5.66
CA SER A 269 -24.05 -20.40 4.98
C SER A 269 -23.04 -19.62 4.15
N ALA A 270 -23.48 -19.17 2.98
CA ALA A 270 -22.72 -18.36 2.04
C ALA A 270 -23.45 -17.04 1.76
N ASP A 271 -22.76 -15.92 1.91
CA ASP A 271 -23.24 -14.62 1.46
C ASP A 271 -22.22 -13.98 0.52
N ILE A 272 -22.65 -13.59 -0.67
CA ILE A 272 -21.78 -13.01 -1.69
C ILE A 272 -22.44 -11.74 -2.20
N ILE A 273 -21.85 -10.59 -1.89
CA ILE A 273 -22.28 -9.30 -2.41
C ILE A 273 -21.14 -8.73 -3.26
N SER A 274 -21.41 -8.58 -4.55
CA SER A 274 -20.45 -8.07 -5.53
C SER A 274 -20.99 -6.84 -6.23
N VAL A 275 -20.17 -5.80 -6.30
CA VAL A 275 -20.40 -4.61 -7.13
C VAL A 275 -19.34 -4.51 -8.21
N ALA A 276 -19.76 -4.19 -9.44
CA ALA A 276 -18.87 -3.91 -10.55
C ALA A 276 -19.23 -2.59 -11.22
N VAL A 277 -18.25 -1.73 -11.44
CA VAL A 277 -18.40 -0.49 -12.21
C VAL A 277 -17.50 -0.59 -13.44
N ALA A 278 -18.08 -0.43 -14.63
CA ALA A 278 -17.38 -0.52 -15.90
C ALA A 278 -17.52 0.81 -16.67
N GLY A 279 -16.41 1.51 -16.86
CA GLY A 279 -16.29 2.70 -17.70
C GLY A 279 -15.67 2.40 -19.07
N ARG A 280 -15.23 3.48 -19.74
CA ARG A 280 -14.66 3.44 -21.09
C ARG A 280 -13.53 2.42 -21.24
N GLY A 281 -13.70 1.48 -22.17
CA GLY A 281 -12.69 0.47 -22.50
C GLY A 281 -12.46 -0.59 -21.42
N GLN A 282 -13.27 -0.61 -20.36
CA GLN A 282 -13.20 -1.59 -19.29
C GLN A 282 -14.15 -2.77 -19.54
N HIS A 283 -13.72 -3.97 -19.11
CA HIS A 283 -14.57 -5.15 -19.04
C HIS A 283 -14.49 -5.81 -17.66
N GLN A 284 -15.57 -5.69 -16.87
CA GLN A 284 -15.71 -6.37 -15.59
C GLN A 284 -16.40 -7.73 -15.79
N ASP A 285 -15.64 -8.81 -16.00
CA ASP A 285 -16.18 -10.19 -15.97
C ASP A 285 -16.11 -10.73 -14.55
N THR A 286 -17.16 -10.44 -13.79
CA THR A 286 -17.26 -10.76 -12.36
C THR A 286 -18.38 -11.76 -12.14
N GLY A 287 -18.40 -12.39 -10.97
CA GLY A 287 -19.40 -13.41 -10.73
C GLY A 287 -19.22 -14.05 -9.37
N ALA A 288 -20.00 -15.09 -9.12
CA ALA A 288 -20.02 -15.77 -7.84
C ALA A 288 -20.32 -17.25 -8.04
N LYS A 289 -19.73 -18.10 -7.19
CA LYS A 289 -20.05 -19.53 -7.17
C LYS A 289 -20.47 -19.98 -5.76
N ALA A 290 -21.65 -20.55 -5.65
CA ALA A 290 -22.12 -21.20 -4.42
C ALA A 290 -22.30 -22.70 -4.73
N ILE A 291 -21.46 -23.52 -4.11
CA ILE A 291 -21.42 -24.97 -4.34
C ILE A 291 -21.87 -25.67 -3.05
N HIS A 292 -23.11 -26.14 -3.05
CA HIS A 292 -23.74 -26.87 -1.96
C HIS A 292 -23.33 -28.35 -2.03
N LEU A 293 -22.65 -28.81 -0.98
CA LEU A 293 -22.11 -30.17 -0.85
C LEU A 293 -22.61 -30.89 0.42
N ALA A 294 -23.46 -30.23 1.22
CA ALA A 294 -23.96 -30.75 2.48
C ALA A 294 -25.42 -30.31 2.72
N PRO A 295 -26.17 -31.05 3.57
CA PRO A 295 -27.56 -30.73 3.88
C PRO A 295 -27.74 -29.39 4.60
N ASN A 296 -28.95 -28.84 4.52
CA ASN A 296 -29.41 -27.65 5.24
C ASN A 296 -28.53 -26.40 4.98
N THR A 297 -27.87 -26.34 3.83
CA THR A 297 -26.96 -25.23 3.50
C THR A 297 -27.71 -24.08 2.84
N THR A 298 -27.28 -22.85 3.13
CA THR A 298 -27.93 -21.63 2.63
C THR A 298 -26.97 -20.78 1.79
N SER A 299 -27.47 -20.16 0.73
CA SER A 299 -26.70 -19.19 -0.04
C SER A 299 -27.50 -17.97 -0.49
N ARG A 300 -26.85 -16.81 -0.43
CA ARG A 300 -27.35 -15.55 -0.99
C ARG A 300 -26.27 -14.93 -1.86
N ILE A 301 -26.62 -14.66 -3.12
CA ILE A 301 -25.76 -13.96 -4.08
C ILE A 301 -26.48 -12.70 -4.51
N VAL A 302 -25.86 -11.54 -4.28
CA VAL A 302 -26.31 -10.25 -4.78
C VAL A 302 -25.20 -9.66 -5.64
N SER A 303 -25.47 -9.52 -6.93
CA SER A 303 -24.56 -8.86 -7.86
C SER A 303 -25.20 -7.58 -8.37
N LYS A 304 -24.50 -6.46 -8.22
CA LYS A 304 -24.89 -5.18 -8.81
C LYS A 304 -23.83 -4.71 -9.80
N SER A 305 -24.26 -4.21 -10.94
CA SER A 305 -23.34 -3.66 -11.94
C SER A 305 -23.80 -2.31 -12.46
N VAL A 306 -22.85 -1.42 -12.70
CA VAL A 306 -23.05 -0.12 -13.35
C VAL A 306 -22.14 -0.07 -14.57
N SER A 307 -22.69 0.25 -15.74
CA SER A 307 -21.92 0.37 -17.00
C SER A 307 -22.14 1.74 -17.63
N LYS A 308 -21.05 2.36 -18.07
CA LYS A 308 -21.03 3.66 -18.74
C LYS A 308 -19.90 3.80 -19.76
N ASP A 309 -20.00 4.80 -20.62
CA ASP A 309 -19.05 5.20 -21.66
C ASP A 309 -18.63 4.03 -22.57
N GLY A 310 -19.58 3.16 -22.93
CA GLY A 310 -19.32 1.93 -23.69
C GLY A 310 -18.65 0.81 -22.88
N GLY A 311 -18.58 0.95 -21.55
CA GLY A 311 -18.07 -0.05 -20.63
C GLY A 311 -18.92 -1.33 -20.62
N ARG A 312 -18.27 -2.45 -20.33
CA ARG A 312 -18.92 -3.76 -20.28
C ARG A 312 -18.87 -4.37 -18.89
N ALA A 313 -20.03 -4.61 -18.29
CA ALA A 313 -20.16 -5.47 -17.13
C ALA A 313 -20.69 -6.85 -17.53
N THR A 314 -20.11 -7.90 -16.98
CA THR A 314 -20.59 -9.26 -17.13
C THR A 314 -20.71 -9.89 -15.75
N TYR A 315 -21.87 -10.48 -15.48
CA TYR A 315 -22.08 -11.36 -14.34
C TYR A 315 -22.04 -12.83 -14.80
N ARG A 316 -21.23 -13.66 -14.15
CA ARG A 316 -21.28 -15.13 -14.26
C ARG A 316 -21.58 -15.78 -12.93
N GLY A 317 -22.77 -16.37 -12.81
CA GLY A 317 -23.16 -17.13 -11.64
C GLY A 317 -22.94 -18.62 -11.85
N HIS A 318 -22.47 -19.33 -10.82
CA HIS A 318 -22.60 -20.79 -10.75
C HIS A 318 -23.19 -21.19 -9.40
N LEU A 319 -24.46 -21.57 -9.41
CA LEU A 319 -25.10 -22.21 -8.27
C LEU A 319 -25.14 -23.72 -8.54
N LYS A 320 -24.56 -24.51 -7.64
CA LYS A 320 -24.60 -25.97 -7.72
C LYS A 320 -25.14 -26.58 -6.45
N VAL A 321 -26.06 -27.52 -6.58
CA VAL A 321 -26.51 -28.40 -5.50
C VAL A 321 -26.17 -29.83 -5.88
N SER A 322 -25.32 -30.46 -5.08
CA SER A 322 -24.82 -31.82 -5.35
C SER A 322 -25.71 -32.87 -4.71
N PRO A 323 -25.71 -34.11 -5.21
CA PRO A 323 -26.44 -35.22 -4.58
C PRO A 323 -26.06 -35.38 -3.10
N GLY A 324 -27.05 -35.58 -2.23
CA GLY A 324 -26.93 -35.63 -0.78
C GLY A 324 -27.06 -34.28 -0.06
N ALA A 325 -27.15 -33.15 -0.78
CA ALA A 325 -27.36 -31.83 -0.19
C ALA A 325 -28.85 -31.47 -0.13
N THR A 326 -29.59 -32.11 0.79
CA THR A 326 -31.04 -31.87 1.02
C THR A 326 -31.29 -30.59 1.82
N GLY A 327 -32.50 -30.06 1.79
CA GLY A 327 -32.89 -28.86 2.55
C GLY A 327 -32.15 -27.59 2.15
N VAL A 328 -31.72 -27.48 0.89
CA VAL A 328 -30.95 -26.31 0.42
C VAL A 328 -31.87 -25.12 0.15
N VAL A 329 -31.45 -23.94 0.61
CA VAL A 329 -32.10 -22.66 0.27
C VAL A 329 -31.08 -21.73 -0.39
N ALA A 330 -31.36 -21.32 -1.63
CA ALA A 330 -30.47 -20.45 -2.40
C ALA A 330 -31.22 -19.27 -3.01
N SER A 331 -30.59 -18.10 -3.05
CA SER A 331 -31.12 -16.92 -3.73
C SER A 331 -30.04 -16.21 -4.53
N VAL A 332 -30.35 -15.83 -5.77
CA VAL A 332 -29.43 -15.12 -6.66
C VAL A 332 -30.13 -13.92 -7.26
N ARG A 333 -29.69 -12.71 -6.91
CA ARG A 333 -30.18 -11.45 -7.48
C ARG A 333 -29.08 -10.74 -8.25
N CYS A 334 -29.37 -10.40 -9.51
CA CYS A 334 -28.45 -9.72 -10.41
C CYS A 334 -29.10 -8.44 -10.92
N ASP A 335 -28.65 -7.29 -10.45
CA ASP A 335 -29.16 -6.01 -10.93
C ASP A 335 -28.08 -5.31 -11.77
N ALA A 336 -28.46 -4.78 -12.93
CA ALA A 336 -27.58 -3.99 -13.78
C ALA A 336 -28.22 -2.63 -14.09
N LEU A 337 -27.40 -1.59 -14.01
CA LEU A 337 -27.75 -0.23 -14.36
C LEU A 337 -26.85 0.26 -15.50
N MET A 338 -27.44 0.59 -16.63
CA MET A 338 -26.74 1.19 -17.78
C MET A 338 -26.99 2.69 -17.80
N LEU A 339 -25.93 3.48 -17.94
CA LEU A 339 -26.01 4.95 -17.93
C LEU A 339 -26.10 5.57 -19.32
N ASP A 340 -25.81 4.79 -20.37
CA ASP A 340 -25.89 5.21 -21.76
C ASP A 340 -26.30 4.04 -22.68
N ASP A 341 -26.43 4.34 -23.96
CA ASP A 341 -26.86 3.39 -24.99
C ASP A 341 -25.72 2.54 -25.57
N GLU A 342 -24.46 2.95 -25.38
CA GLU A 342 -23.28 2.25 -25.89
C GLU A 342 -22.81 1.13 -24.95
N SER A 343 -23.10 1.27 -23.66
CA SER A 343 -22.73 0.37 -22.60
C SER A 343 -23.45 -0.96 -22.66
N ARG A 344 -22.81 -1.99 -22.11
CA ARG A 344 -23.32 -3.36 -22.17
C ARG A 344 -23.28 -4.04 -20.83
N SER A 345 -24.39 -4.67 -20.45
CA SER A 345 -24.46 -5.62 -19.35
C SER A 345 -24.84 -7.01 -19.87
N ASP A 346 -24.03 -8.02 -19.54
CA ASP A 346 -24.33 -9.43 -19.83
C ASP A 346 -24.51 -10.21 -18.53
N THR A 347 -25.51 -11.10 -18.48
CA THR A 347 -25.75 -11.97 -17.33
C THR A 347 -25.82 -13.42 -17.79
N TYR A 348 -24.91 -14.25 -17.27
CA TYR A 348 -24.80 -15.68 -17.59
C TYR A 348 -24.94 -16.51 -16.30
N PRO A 349 -26.17 -16.81 -15.85
CA PRO A 349 -26.38 -17.71 -14.74
C PRO A 349 -26.20 -19.16 -15.18
N TYR A 350 -25.52 -19.96 -14.37
CA TYR A 350 -25.43 -21.41 -14.50
C TYR A 350 -25.94 -22.05 -13.21
N ILE A 351 -27.01 -22.82 -13.33
CA ILE A 351 -27.72 -23.43 -12.20
C ILE A 351 -27.74 -24.95 -12.45
N ASP A 352 -27.06 -25.69 -11.58
CA ASP A 352 -26.91 -27.15 -11.63
C ASP A 352 -27.49 -27.74 -10.33
N ILE A 353 -28.78 -28.09 -10.34
CA ILE A 353 -29.47 -28.67 -9.19
C ILE A 353 -29.61 -30.17 -9.41
N GLN A 354 -28.93 -30.96 -8.58
CA GLN A 354 -28.96 -32.43 -8.63
C GLN A 354 -29.66 -33.01 -7.39
N GLU A 355 -30.49 -32.20 -6.71
CA GLU A 355 -31.35 -32.65 -5.61
C GLU A 355 -32.74 -32.05 -5.65
N ASP A 356 -33.73 -32.90 -5.38
CA ASP A 356 -35.16 -32.55 -5.44
C ASP A 356 -35.59 -31.63 -4.27
N ASP A 357 -34.99 -31.81 -3.09
CA ASP A 357 -35.27 -31.01 -1.89
C ASP A 357 -34.44 -29.72 -1.85
N THR A 358 -34.65 -28.87 -2.87
CA THR A 358 -33.98 -27.58 -3.03
C THR A 358 -34.98 -26.47 -3.29
N THR A 359 -34.93 -25.41 -2.50
CA THR A 359 -35.61 -24.15 -2.80
C THR A 359 -34.61 -23.14 -3.35
N MET A 360 -34.83 -22.67 -4.59
CA MET A 360 -33.99 -21.63 -5.17
C MET A 360 -34.80 -20.53 -5.85
N THR A 361 -34.30 -19.30 -5.77
CA THR A 361 -34.81 -18.16 -6.55
C THR A 361 -33.68 -17.48 -7.33
N HIS A 362 -33.97 -17.11 -8.58
CA HIS A 362 -33.07 -16.30 -9.39
C HIS A 362 -33.82 -15.14 -10.02
N GLU A 363 -33.34 -13.93 -9.75
CA GLU A 363 -33.86 -12.68 -10.27
C GLU A 363 -32.74 -11.95 -11.01
N ALA A 364 -33.03 -11.45 -12.22
CA ALA A 364 -32.12 -10.61 -12.97
C ALA A 364 -32.87 -9.41 -13.55
N THR A 365 -32.42 -8.19 -13.22
CA THR A 365 -33.02 -6.94 -13.66
C THR A 365 -31.98 -6.10 -14.38
N VAL A 366 -32.30 -5.61 -15.57
CA VAL A 366 -31.48 -4.64 -16.30
C VAL A 366 -32.30 -3.37 -16.47
N GLY A 367 -31.80 -2.26 -15.92
CA GLY A 367 -32.42 -0.95 -16.02
C GLY A 367 -31.51 0.06 -16.72
N LYS A 368 -32.13 1.05 -17.35
CA LYS A 368 -31.47 2.30 -17.74
C LYS A 368 -31.84 3.38 -16.75
N ILE A 369 -30.96 4.36 -16.58
CA ILE A 369 -31.31 5.53 -15.79
C ILE A 369 -32.46 6.29 -16.46
N SER A 370 -33.50 6.63 -15.70
CA SER A 370 -34.68 7.30 -16.25
C SER A 370 -34.39 8.78 -16.46
N ALA A 371 -34.58 9.27 -17.69
CA ALA A 371 -34.47 10.69 -18.01
C ALA A 371 -35.40 11.54 -17.14
N ASP A 372 -36.60 11.04 -16.81
CA ASP A 372 -37.55 11.72 -15.92
C ASP A 372 -37.03 11.81 -14.48
N GLN A 373 -36.35 10.77 -13.98
CA GLN A 373 -35.72 10.80 -12.65
C GLN A 373 -34.58 11.83 -12.59
N ILE A 374 -33.75 11.86 -13.63
CA ILE A 374 -32.66 12.86 -13.75
C ILE A 374 -33.24 14.27 -13.86
N PHE A 375 -34.21 14.48 -14.74
CA PHE A 375 -34.89 15.76 -14.90
C PHE A 375 -35.54 16.23 -13.59
N TYR A 376 -36.19 15.32 -12.86
CA TYR A 376 -36.78 15.62 -11.55
C TYR A 376 -35.71 16.09 -10.55
N LEU A 377 -34.60 15.36 -10.44
CA LEU A 377 -33.50 15.73 -9.53
C LEU A 377 -32.84 17.05 -9.93
N MET A 378 -32.66 17.30 -11.23
CA MET A 378 -32.16 18.57 -11.74
C MET A 378 -33.10 19.74 -11.45
N SER A 379 -34.42 19.52 -11.53
CA SER A 379 -35.42 20.53 -11.14
C SER A 379 -35.34 20.93 -9.65
N ARG A 380 -34.68 20.11 -8.82
CA ARG A 380 -34.39 20.40 -7.40
C ARG A 380 -33.04 21.09 -7.18
N GLY A 381 -32.36 21.51 -8.24
CA GLY A 381 -31.12 22.28 -8.19
C GLY A 381 -29.85 21.45 -8.23
N LEU A 382 -29.94 20.13 -8.48
CA LEU A 382 -28.77 19.29 -8.73
C LEU A 382 -28.29 19.46 -10.17
N THR A 383 -26.99 19.40 -10.39
CA THR A 383 -26.45 19.19 -11.73
C THR A 383 -26.80 17.78 -12.23
N GLU A 384 -26.74 17.56 -13.54
CA GLU A 384 -26.98 16.23 -14.13
C GLU A 384 -26.04 15.17 -13.51
N ASN A 385 -24.76 15.50 -13.34
CA ASN A 385 -23.77 14.62 -12.70
C ASN A 385 -24.10 14.31 -11.24
N GLU A 386 -24.58 15.29 -10.47
CA GLU A 386 -24.99 15.07 -9.09
C GLU A 386 -26.25 14.20 -9.03
N ALA A 387 -27.21 14.41 -9.93
CA ALA A 387 -28.41 13.60 -10.04
C ALA A 387 -28.09 12.14 -10.39
N GLN A 388 -27.24 11.90 -11.40
CA GLN A 388 -26.79 10.56 -11.78
C GLN A 388 -26.05 9.86 -10.63
N ASN A 389 -25.12 10.56 -9.98
CA ASN A 389 -24.40 10.02 -8.83
C ASN A 389 -25.34 9.62 -7.69
N LEU A 390 -26.38 10.42 -7.41
CA LEU A 390 -27.35 10.11 -6.37
C LEU A 390 -28.15 8.84 -6.66
N VAL A 391 -28.60 8.66 -7.92
CA VAL A 391 -29.30 7.44 -8.35
C VAL A 391 -28.39 6.22 -8.23
N ILE A 392 -27.13 6.34 -8.66
CA ILE A 392 -26.14 5.26 -8.57
C ILE A 392 -25.85 4.89 -7.11
N GLN A 393 -25.69 5.87 -6.22
CA GLN A 393 -25.49 5.63 -4.80
C GLN A 393 -26.68 4.90 -4.17
N GLY A 394 -27.92 5.30 -4.50
CA GLY A 394 -29.12 4.59 -4.08
C GLY A 394 -29.17 3.15 -4.62
N PHE A 395 -28.77 2.95 -5.88
CA PHE A 395 -28.69 1.62 -6.48
C PHE A 395 -27.67 0.71 -5.78
N LEU A 396 -26.51 1.26 -5.39
CA LEU A 396 -25.41 0.55 -4.73
C LEU A 396 -25.54 0.47 -3.21
N GLU A 397 -26.62 1.00 -2.63
CA GLU A 397 -26.83 1.10 -1.17
C GLU A 397 -26.75 -0.26 -0.45
N VAL A 398 -27.21 -1.34 -1.11
CA VAL A 398 -27.16 -2.71 -0.56
C VAL A 398 -25.73 -3.14 -0.23
N PHE A 399 -24.74 -2.65 -0.98
CA PHE A 399 -23.33 -2.93 -0.72
C PHE A 399 -22.75 -1.99 0.33
N THR A 400 -23.06 -0.68 0.26
CA THR A 400 -22.48 0.30 1.19
C THR A 400 -22.92 0.06 2.64
N LYS A 401 -24.13 -0.47 2.85
CA LYS A 401 -24.62 -0.90 4.18
C LYS A 401 -23.83 -2.05 4.80
N GLU A 402 -23.15 -2.87 4.00
CA GLU A 402 -22.32 -3.97 4.52
C GLU A 402 -20.90 -3.54 4.90
N LEU A 403 -20.51 -2.32 4.52
CA LEU A 403 -19.20 -1.78 4.80
C LEU A 403 -19.18 -1.02 6.14
N PRO A 404 -18.07 -1.08 6.89
CA PRO A 404 -17.81 -0.11 7.95
C PRO A 404 -17.84 1.33 7.38
N MET A 405 -18.19 2.29 8.23
CA MET A 405 -18.48 3.67 7.82
C MET A 405 -17.33 4.30 7.02
N GLU A 406 -16.09 4.04 7.44
CA GLU A 406 -14.88 4.56 6.81
C GLU A 406 -14.72 4.05 5.37
N TYR A 407 -14.97 2.75 5.16
CA TYR A 407 -14.90 2.11 3.84
C TYR A 407 -16.08 2.50 2.95
N ALA A 408 -17.27 2.72 3.52
CA ALA A 408 -18.43 3.20 2.79
C ALA A 408 -18.18 4.61 2.21
N ILE A 409 -17.56 5.51 3.00
CA ILE A 409 -17.18 6.85 2.56
C ILE A 409 -16.17 6.77 1.42
N GLU A 410 -15.12 5.95 1.56
CA GLU A 410 -14.10 5.80 0.52
C GLU A 410 -14.68 5.19 -0.76
N PHE A 411 -15.51 4.16 -0.66
CA PHE A 411 -16.20 3.57 -1.81
C PHE A 411 -17.06 4.59 -2.55
N ASN A 412 -17.86 5.40 -1.84
CA ASN A 412 -18.66 6.46 -2.46
C ASN A 412 -17.80 7.48 -3.20
N ARG A 413 -16.62 7.80 -2.66
CA ARG A 413 -15.65 8.69 -3.32
C ARG A 413 -15.07 8.04 -4.58
N LEU A 414 -14.71 6.76 -4.54
CA LEU A 414 -14.19 6.01 -5.68
C LEU A 414 -15.22 5.92 -6.81
N VAL A 415 -16.47 5.60 -6.49
CA VAL A 415 -17.57 5.59 -7.47
C VAL A 415 -17.72 6.97 -8.10
N LYS A 416 -17.73 8.03 -7.29
CA LYS A 416 -17.82 9.41 -7.81
C LYS A 416 -16.67 9.76 -8.76
N LEU A 417 -15.44 9.38 -8.43
CA LEU A 417 -14.26 9.60 -9.29
C LEU A 417 -14.37 8.85 -10.63
N GLU A 418 -14.82 7.60 -10.60
CA GLU A 418 -15.10 6.84 -11.82
C GLU A 418 -16.19 7.50 -12.65
N MET A 419 -17.20 8.12 -12.02
CA MET A 419 -18.26 8.82 -12.73
C MET A 419 -17.80 10.15 -13.34
N GLU A 420 -16.97 10.93 -12.64
CA GLU A 420 -16.49 12.25 -13.08
C GLU A 420 -15.42 12.17 -14.20
N GLY A 421 -14.59 11.12 -14.21
CA GLY A 421 -13.41 11.01 -15.09
C GLY A 421 -13.66 10.79 -16.58
N SER A 422 -14.92 10.74 -17.03
CA SER A 422 -15.25 10.43 -18.44
C SER A 422 -15.97 11.54 -19.21
N LEU A 423 -16.36 12.63 -18.55
CA LEU A 423 -17.02 13.74 -19.21
C LEU A 423 -15.96 14.72 -19.72
N GLY A 424 -15.53 14.49 -20.96
CA GLY A 424 -14.97 15.51 -21.84
C GLY A 424 -16.08 16.21 -22.60
#